data_AF-R4W5N4-F1
#
_entry.id   AF-R4W5N4-F1
#
_cell.length_a   1.000
_cell.length_b   1.000
_cell.length_c   1.000
_cell.angle_alpha   90.00
_cell.angle_beta   90.00
_cell.angle_gamma   90.00
#
_symmetry.space_group_name_H-M   'P 1'
#
loop_
_entity.id
_entity.type
_entity.pdbx_description
1 polymer ?
#
loop_
_entity_poly.entity_id
_entity_poly.type
_entity_poly.pdbx_seq_one_letter_code
_entity_poly.pdbx_strand_id
1 'polypeptide(L)'
;MAEAVVLARKIYVAGDARERTLRSLRGQIGNHLSDLDASFEIELREDGFPIVTLEGEDAVVARNLLAETFDEIPTSADGASGDGEQEATGPFDPEETYTGTLESWDENGFVLDAGVPVRVPPSEIELGPGNPEQIVERFGLVQHLPMQFQVTGERWEGDADGPFVAALADAERDRLYEWQRGPGRVTVNSATRSEVRATVNRAGHAQDIVTVERLGLLEQSIVCTEDTDPPGLIASIGEYLPAELRAVV
;
A
#
# COMPACT_ATOMS: atom_id res chain seq x y z
N MET A 1 28.84 4.70 5.66
CA MET A 1 28.30 5.60 4.62
C MET A 1 26.86 5.88 4.99
N ALA A 2 26.27 7.00 4.57
CA ALA A 2 24.85 7.22 4.79
C ALA A 2 24.08 6.32 3.81
N GLU A 3 23.10 5.59 4.33
CA GLU A 3 22.21 4.73 3.55
C GLU A 3 20.84 5.41 3.43
N ALA A 4 20.07 5.06 2.41
CA ALA A 4 18.71 5.57 2.25
C ALA A 4 17.79 4.49 1.69
N VAL A 5 16.51 4.61 2.05
CA VAL A 5 15.42 3.80 1.50
C VAL A 5 14.18 4.67 1.33
N VAL A 6 13.49 4.53 0.20
CA VAL A 6 12.21 5.18 -0.03
C VAL A 6 11.11 4.17 0.24
N LEU A 7 10.31 4.39 1.28
CA LEU A 7 9.31 3.41 1.71
C LEU A 7 8.11 3.45 0.75
N ALA A 8 7.59 2.28 0.33
CA ALA A 8 6.40 2.19 -0.52
C ALA A 8 5.08 2.40 0.25
N ARG A 9 5.06 3.43 1.11
CA ARG A 9 3.96 3.79 2.01
C ARG A 9 3.63 5.26 1.87
N LYS A 10 2.78 5.59 0.89
CA LYS A 10 2.43 6.97 0.55
C LYS A 10 1.71 7.67 1.71
N ILE A 11 2.10 8.92 2.00
CA ILE A 11 1.42 9.84 2.91
C ILE A 11 0.71 10.88 2.06
N TYR A 12 -0.57 10.63 1.77
CA TYR A 12 -1.40 11.46 0.90
C TYR A 12 -2.30 12.46 1.66
N VAL A 13 -2.21 12.49 3.00
CA VAL A 13 -2.93 13.44 3.85
C VAL A 13 -2.09 14.70 4.13
N ALA A 14 -2.75 15.83 4.40
CA ALA A 14 -2.12 17.12 4.68
C ALA A 14 -2.34 17.63 6.11
N GLY A 15 -1.66 18.72 6.48
CA GLY A 15 -1.83 19.40 7.77
C GLY A 15 -1.58 18.51 8.99
N ASP A 16 -2.41 18.65 10.02
CA ASP A 16 -2.30 17.89 11.27
C ASP A 16 -2.32 16.37 11.06
N ALA A 17 -3.10 15.89 10.09
CA ALA A 17 -3.16 14.46 9.79
C ALA A 17 -1.79 13.95 9.31
N ARG A 18 -1.11 14.71 8.45
CA ARG A 18 0.26 14.40 7.99
C ARG A 18 1.24 14.31 9.13
N GLU A 19 1.21 15.27 10.05
CA GLU A 19 2.12 15.29 11.20
C GLU A 19 1.89 14.10 12.13
N ARG A 20 0.62 13.71 12.35
CA ARG A 20 0.28 12.51 13.12
C ARG A 20 0.77 11.24 12.42
N THR A 21 0.60 11.13 11.10
CA THR A 21 1.09 10.00 10.30
C THR A 21 2.60 9.89 10.37
N LEU A 22 3.34 10.99 10.18
CA LEU A 22 4.80 11.00 10.29
C LEU A 22 5.28 10.64 11.70
N ARG A 23 4.60 11.08 12.75
CA ARG A 23 4.91 10.68 14.13
C ARG A 23 4.69 9.17 14.34
N SER A 24 3.60 8.64 13.79
CA SER A 24 3.29 7.20 13.81
C SER A 24 4.35 6.38 13.05
N LEU A 25 4.79 6.85 11.87
CA LEU A 25 5.87 6.23 11.10
C LEU A 25 7.19 6.24 11.87
N ARG A 26 7.59 7.37 12.48
CA ARG A 26 8.79 7.46 13.33
C ARG A 26 8.77 6.44 14.46
N GLY A 27 7.63 6.27 15.13
CA GLY A 27 7.48 5.26 16.17
C GLY A 27 7.60 3.82 15.64
N GLN A 28 7.07 3.54 14.45
CA GLN A 28 7.20 2.23 13.81
C GLN A 28 8.65 1.92 13.46
N ILE A 29 9.32 2.82 12.73
CA ILE A 29 10.75 2.65 12.36
C ILE A 29 11.61 2.51 13.62
N GLY A 30 11.41 3.38 14.62
CA GLY A 30 12.17 3.30 15.88
C GLY A 30 12.00 1.97 16.62
N ASN A 31 10.83 1.33 16.53
CA ASN A 31 10.63 0.00 17.10
C ASN A 31 11.39 -1.07 16.31
N HIS A 32 11.34 -1.04 14.97
CA HIS A 32 12.06 -2.00 14.12
C HIS A 32 13.58 -1.89 14.25
N LEU A 33 14.10 -0.68 14.44
CA LEU A 33 15.54 -0.42 14.54
C LEU A 33 16.05 -0.41 15.99
N SER A 34 15.21 -0.78 16.97
CA SER A 34 15.53 -0.61 18.40
C SER A 34 16.76 -1.39 18.88
N ASP A 35 17.10 -2.48 18.21
CA ASP A 35 18.26 -3.34 18.51
C ASP A 35 19.46 -3.10 17.57
N LEU A 36 19.43 -2.08 16.71
CA LEU A 36 20.47 -1.76 15.73
C LEU A 36 21.18 -0.45 16.06
N ASP A 37 22.50 -0.39 15.86
CA ASP A 37 23.27 0.87 15.94
C ASP A 37 23.12 1.66 14.63
N ALA A 38 21.92 2.20 14.45
CA ALA A 38 21.55 3.06 13.33
C ALA A 38 20.60 4.18 13.80
N SER A 39 21.02 5.42 13.56
CA SER A 39 20.15 6.60 13.66
C SER A 39 19.44 6.85 12.34
N PHE A 40 18.28 7.50 12.38
CA PHE A 40 17.49 7.77 11.17
C PHE A 40 16.82 9.14 11.17
N GLU A 41 16.68 9.70 9.98
CA GLU A 41 15.87 10.88 9.69
C GLU A 41 14.83 10.54 8.64
N ILE A 42 13.64 11.16 8.73
CA ILE A 42 12.55 10.95 7.77
C ILE A 42 12.22 12.28 7.12
N GLU A 43 12.28 12.29 5.80
CA GLU A 43 11.77 13.37 4.95
C GLU A 43 10.63 12.85 4.08
N LEU A 44 9.74 13.74 3.68
CA LEU A 44 8.62 13.40 2.79
C LEU A 44 8.93 13.97 1.40
N ARG A 45 9.02 13.10 0.40
CA ARG A 45 9.18 13.50 -1.01
C ARG A 45 7.93 14.23 -1.51
N GLU A 46 8.07 14.95 -2.62
CA GLU A 46 6.96 15.69 -3.24
C GLU A 46 5.82 14.79 -3.72
N ASP A 47 6.15 13.56 -4.13
CA ASP A 47 5.19 12.50 -4.50
C ASP A 47 4.51 11.84 -3.28
N GLY A 48 4.86 12.24 -2.06
CA GLY A 48 4.26 11.75 -0.82
C GLY A 48 4.87 10.44 -0.30
N PHE A 49 5.94 9.91 -0.90
CA PHE A 49 6.65 8.76 -0.34
C PHE A 49 7.72 9.20 0.70
N PRO A 50 7.76 8.61 1.91
CA PRO A 50 8.79 8.92 2.88
C PRO A 50 10.15 8.36 2.46
N ILE A 51 11.19 9.19 2.51
CA ILE A 51 12.57 8.75 2.42
C ILE A 51 13.16 8.71 3.83
N VAL A 52 13.86 7.61 4.14
CA VAL A 52 14.53 7.40 5.43
C VAL A 52 16.02 7.38 5.19
N THR A 53 16.73 8.37 5.73
CA THR A 53 18.20 8.41 5.72
C THR A 53 18.73 7.78 6.99
N LEU A 54 19.73 6.91 6.87
CA LEU A 54 20.26 6.06 7.93
C LEU A 54 21.77 6.26 8.08
N GLU A 55 22.21 6.42 9.32
CA GLU A 55 23.63 6.56 9.66
C GLU A 55 23.97 5.71 10.89
N GLY A 56 25.12 5.02 10.88
CA GLY A 56 25.57 4.19 11.98
C GLY A 56 26.38 2.97 11.51
N GLU A 57 26.76 2.11 12.45
CA GLU A 57 27.44 0.83 12.16
C GLU A 57 26.51 -0.14 11.44
N ASP A 58 25.23 -0.15 11.82
CA ASP A 58 24.22 -1.07 11.27
C ASP A 58 23.37 -0.45 10.15
N ALA A 59 23.78 0.68 9.57
CA ALA A 59 22.98 1.43 8.60
C ALA A 59 22.49 0.58 7.40
N VAL A 60 23.35 -0.31 6.86
CA VAL A 60 22.99 -1.20 5.74
C VAL A 60 21.97 -2.25 6.17
N VAL A 61 22.13 -2.83 7.35
CA VAL A 61 21.20 -3.83 7.90
C VAL A 61 19.84 -3.17 8.17
N ALA A 62 19.86 -1.98 8.77
CA ALA A 62 18.67 -1.18 9.01
C ALA A 62 17.95 -0.84 7.69
N ARG A 63 18.68 -0.43 6.66
CA ARG A 63 18.14 -0.12 5.32
C ARG A 63 17.41 -1.32 4.73
N ASN A 64 18.04 -2.49 4.75
CA ASN A 64 17.46 -3.73 4.22
C ASN A 64 16.23 -4.19 5.01
N LEU A 65 16.29 -4.09 6.35
CA LEU A 65 15.13 -4.41 7.21
C LEU A 65 13.94 -3.50 6.90
N LEU A 66 14.16 -2.21 6.69
CA LEU A 66 13.09 -1.29 6.33
C LEU A 66 12.53 -1.56 4.94
N ALA A 67 13.38 -1.87 3.95
CA ALA A 67 12.96 -2.27 2.61
C ALA A 67 12.10 -3.54 2.65
N GLU A 68 12.47 -4.54 3.44
CA GLU A 68 11.67 -5.77 3.63
C GLU A 68 10.35 -5.50 4.37
N THR A 69 10.36 -4.62 5.37
CA THR A 69 9.20 -4.37 6.24
C THR A 69 8.14 -3.51 5.58
N PHE A 70 8.57 -2.49 4.83
CA PHE A 70 7.68 -1.46 4.30
C PHE A 70 7.55 -1.51 2.77
N ASP A 71 8.28 -2.41 2.12
CA ASP A 71 8.57 -2.39 0.69
C ASP A 71 9.33 -1.11 0.28
N GLU A 72 9.98 -1.15 -0.88
CA GLU A 72 10.79 -0.04 -1.39
C GLU A 72 10.22 0.50 -2.70
N ILE A 73 10.20 1.83 -2.84
CA ILE A 73 10.00 2.49 -4.12
C ILE A 73 11.35 2.52 -4.84
N PRO A 74 11.50 1.82 -5.98
CA PRO A 74 12.74 1.83 -6.71
C PRO A 74 13.00 3.22 -7.27
N THR A 75 14.26 3.62 -7.22
CA THR A 75 14.75 4.91 -7.69
C THR A 75 15.56 4.73 -8.97
N SER A 76 15.75 5.82 -9.72
CA SER A 76 16.52 5.78 -10.97
C SER A 76 17.98 5.34 -10.78
N ALA A 77 18.51 5.34 -9.55
CA ALA A 77 19.84 4.83 -9.24
C ALA A 77 19.89 3.30 -9.19
N ASP A 78 18.77 2.65 -8.84
CA ASP A 78 18.68 1.19 -8.65
C ASP A 78 18.74 0.44 -9.99
N GLY A 79 18.29 1.09 -11.07
CA GLY A 79 18.31 0.56 -12.43
C GLY A 79 19.51 0.97 -13.29
N ALA A 80 20.61 1.53 -12.76
CA ALA A 80 21.68 2.08 -13.61
C ALA A 80 22.68 1.06 -14.21
N SER A 81 22.22 -0.14 -14.58
CA SER A 81 23.06 -1.20 -15.14
C SER A 81 22.48 -1.80 -16.42
N GLY A 82 22.81 -1.21 -17.58
CA GLY A 82 22.89 -1.96 -18.85
C GLY A 82 21.96 -1.53 -20.00
N ASP A 83 22.60 -1.08 -21.09
CA ASP A 83 22.24 -1.29 -22.50
C ASP A 83 20.74 -1.40 -22.88
N GLY A 84 20.05 -0.27 -23.07
CA GLY A 84 18.95 -0.08 -24.04
C GLY A 84 17.59 -0.74 -23.76
N GLU A 85 17.50 -1.80 -22.97
CA GLU A 85 16.23 -2.48 -22.58
C GLU A 85 15.51 -1.75 -21.43
N GLN A 86 16.22 -0.85 -20.72
CA GLN A 86 15.78 -0.14 -19.53
C GLN A 86 14.72 0.95 -19.77
N GLU A 87 14.56 1.45 -21.00
CA GLU A 87 13.55 2.47 -21.30
C GLU A 87 12.11 1.92 -21.17
N ALA A 88 11.92 0.61 -21.37
CA ALA A 88 10.59 -0.02 -21.36
C ALA A 88 10.08 -0.35 -19.95
N THR A 89 10.98 -0.63 -18.99
CA THR A 89 10.63 -0.97 -17.60
C THR A 89 10.96 0.13 -16.59
N GLY A 90 11.75 1.15 -16.97
CA GLY A 90 12.09 2.26 -16.09
C GLY A 90 12.89 1.79 -14.86
N PRO A 91 12.49 2.16 -13.62
CA PRO A 91 13.21 1.75 -12.42
C PRO A 91 12.92 0.31 -11.99
N PHE A 92 12.08 -0.43 -12.73
CA PHE A 92 11.60 -1.75 -12.33
C PHE A 92 12.34 -2.89 -13.06
N ASP A 93 12.57 -3.98 -12.34
CA ASP A 93 12.99 -5.27 -12.87
C ASP A 93 11.74 -6.17 -13.08
N PRO A 94 11.49 -6.69 -14.30
CA PRO A 94 10.35 -7.57 -14.57
C PRO A 94 10.39 -8.90 -13.81
N GLU A 95 11.53 -9.31 -13.25
CA GLU A 95 11.65 -10.52 -12.42
C GLU A 95 11.33 -10.27 -10.94
N GLU A 96 11.22 -9.00 -10.52
CA GLU A 96 10.93 -8.61 -9.15
C GLU A 96 9.47 -8.20 -8.93
N THR A 97 9.08 -8.07 -7.66
CA THR A 97 7.75 -7.59 -7.25
C THR A 97 7.89 -6.27 -6.51
N TYR A 98 7.04 -5.32 -6.83
CA TYR A 98 7.03 -3.98 -6.24
C TYR A 98 5.67 -3.67 -5.64
N THR A 99 5.64 -2.70 -4.73
CA THR A 99 4.39 -2.21 -4.12
C THR A 99 4.06 -0.83 -4.66
N GLY A 100 2.84 -0.66 -5.17
CA GLY A 100 2.30 0.61 -5.62
C GLY A 100 1.06 0.99 -4.82
N THR A 101 0.80 2.29 -4.71
CA THR A 101 -0.41 2.82 -4.05
C THR A 101 -1.54 2.92 -5.07
N LEU A 102 -2.68 2.26 -4.84
CA LEU A 102 -3.86 2.36 -5.72
C LEU A 102 -4.35 3.81 -5.81
N GLU A 103 -4.04 4.47 -6.90
CA GLU A 103 -4.30 5.91 -7.10
C GLU A 103 -5.67 6.13 -7.76
N SER A 104 -5.97 5.34 -8.79
CA SER A 104 -7.24 5.39 -9.50
C SER A 104 -7.57 4.08 -10.20
N TRP A 105 -8.83 3.95 -10.63
CA TRP A 105 -9.29 2.87 -11.49
C TRP A 105 -10.34 3.41 -12.46
N ASP A 106 -10.35 2.86 -13.67
CA ASP A 106 -11.35 3.16 -14.69
C ASP A 106 -11.59 1.91 -15.57
N GLU A 107 -12.31 2.04 -16.68
CA GLU A 107 -12.60 0.91 -17.57
C GLU A 107 -11.35 0.22 -18.14
N ASN A 108 -10.22 0.93 -18.22
CA ASN A 108 -8.95 0.44 -18.74
C ASN A 108 -8.05 -0.16 -17.64
N GLY A 109 -8.56 -0.40 -16.42
CA GLY A 109 -7.82 -1.06 -15.33
C GLY A 109 -7.46 -0.16 -14.15
N PHE A 110 -6.47 -0.57 -13.37
CA PHE A 110 -5.96 0.17 -12.21
C PHE A 110 -4.75 1.03 -12.57
N VAL A 111 -4.59 2.15 -11.86
CA VAL A 111 -3.36 2.93 -11.82
C VAL A 111 -2.80 2.86 -10.40
N LEU A 112 -1.60 2.32 -10.29
CA LEU A 112 -0.81 2.29 -9.07
C LEU A 112 0.28 3.36 -9.16
N ASP A 113 0.45 4.16 -8.11
CA ASP A 113 1.59 5.05 -7.98
C ASP A 113 2.70 4.35 -7.22
N ALA A 114 3.83 4.14 -7.88
CA ALA A 114 5.06 3.57 -7.31
C ALA A 114 6.23 4.56 -7.46
N GLY A 115 5.98 5.85 -7.24
CA GLY A 115 6.90 6.96 -7.55
C GLY A 115 6.86 7.36 -9.04
N VAL A 116 6.29 6.48 -9.87
CA VAL A 116 5.88 6.69 -11.26
C VAL A 116 4.55 5.94 -11.47
N PRO A 117 3.70 6.39 -12.41
CA PRO A 117 2.44 5.71 -12.67
C PRO A 117 2.65 4.35 -13.35
N VAL A 118 1.98 3.34 -12.80
CA VAL A 118 1.96 1.96 -13.29
C VAL A 118 0.51 1.55 -13.56
N ARG A 119 0.22 1.08 -14.78
CA ARG A 119 -1.09 0.63 -15.22
C ARG A 119 -1.19 -0.88 -15.10
N VAL A 120 -2.25 -1.36 -14.46
CA VAL A 120 -2.63 -2.78 -14.46
C VAL A 120 -3.90 -2.93 -15.30
N PRO A 121 -3.80 -3.36 -16.57
CA PRO A 121 -4.97 -3.51 -17.43
C PRO A 121 -5.95 -4.57 -16.92
N PRO A 122 -7.21 -4.57 -17.38
CA PRO A 122 -8.21 -5.54 -16.93
C PRO A 122 -7.79 -7.00 -17.15
N SER A 123 -7.00 -7.30 -18.19
CA SER A 123 -6.46 -8.64 -18.45
C SER A 123 -5.45 -9.09 -17.39
N GLU A 124 -4.75 -8.15 -16.75
CA GLU A 124 -3.64 -8.41 -15.83
C GLU A 124 -4.05 -8.26 -14.35
N ILE A 125 -5.31 -7.92 -14.07
CA ILE A 125 -5.86 -7.90 -12.71
C ILE A 125 -6.12 -9.33 -12.23
N GLU A 126 -6.67 -10.18 -13.10
CA GLU A 126 -6.94 -11.61 -12.86
C GLU A 126 -7.72 -11.96 -11.56
N LEU A 127 -8.50 -11.02 -11.01
CA LEU A 127 -9.33 -11.21 -9.82
C LEU A 127 -10.74 -11.74 -10.14
N GLY A 128 -10.89 -12.47 -11.25
CA GLY A 128 -12.16 -13.05 -11.70
C GLY A 128 -12.99 -12.11 -12.59
N PRO A 129 -14.23 -12.49 -12.97
CA PRO A 129 -15.02 -11.74 -13.93
C PRO A 129 -15.49 -10.39 -13.37
N GLY A 130 -15.63 -9.40 -14.25
CA GLY A 130 -16.12 -8.05 -13.92
C GLY A 130 -15.24 -6.97 -14.55
N ASN A 131 -15.75 -5.75 -14.61
CA ASN A 131 -14.94 -4.59 -14.92
C ASN A 131 -14.12 -4.16 -13.68
N PRO A 132 -13.10 -3.29 -13.82
CA PRO A 132 -12.25 -2.88 -12.69
C PRO A 132 -13.03 -2.29 -11.50
N GLU A 133 -14.07 -1.48 -11.75
CA GLU A 133 -14.92 -0.92 -10.69
C GLU A 133 -15.66 -2.01 -9.88
N GLN A 134 -16.20 -3.02 -10.56
CA GLN A 134 -16.83 -4.17 -9.92
C GLN A 134 -15.84 -5.00 -9.10
N ILE A 135 -14.57 -5.09 -9.54
CA ILE A 135 -13.51 -5.75 -8.79
C ILE A 135 -13.20 -4.97 -7.51
N VAL A 136 -13.05 -3.65 -7.60
CA VAL A 136 -12.84 -2.77 -6.43
C VAL A 136 -13.97 -2.90 -5.42
N GLU A 137 -15.22 -2.94 -5.86
CA GLU A 137 -16.37 -3.20 -4.97
C GLU A 137 -16.32 -4.60 -4.36
N ARG A 138 -16.16 -5.64 -5.17
CA ARG A 138 -16.20 -7.03 -4.71
C ARG A 138 -15.10 -7.33 -3.69
N PHE A 139 -13.87 -6.87 -3.95
CA PHE A 139 -12.72 -7.12 -3.07
C PHE A 139 -12.52 -6.04 -2.01
N GLY A 140 -13.44 -5.07 -1.92
CA GLY A 140 -13.36 -4.00 -0.95
C GLY A 140 -12.05 -3.22 -1.04
N LEU A 141 -11.60 -2.88 -2.25
CA LEU A 141 -10.36 -2.13 -2.45
C LEU A 141 -10.64 -0.62 -2.23
N VAL A 142 -10.10 -0.04 -1.16
CA VAL A 142 -10.20 1.41 -0.92
C VAL A 142 -9.11 2.16 -1.69
N GLN A 143 -9.34 3.44 -1.98
CA GLN A 143 -8.30 4.29 -2.53
C GLN A 143 -7.07 4.31 -1.62
N HIS A 144 -5.90 4.41 -2.22
CA HIS A 144 -4.58 4.37 -1.58
C HIS A 144 -4.16 3.03 -1.00
N LEU A 145 -4.91 1.94 -1.26
CA LEU A 145 -4.49 0.60 -0.87
C LEU A 145 -3.12 0.27 -1.49
N PRO A 146 -2.10 -0.11 -0.69
CA PRO A 146 -0.84 -0.64 -1.23
C PRO A 146 -1.08 -2.02 -1.82
N MET A 147 -0.74 -2.20 -3.09
CA MET A 147 -0.94 -3.41 -3.88
C MET A 147 0.37 -3.82 -4.55
N GLN A 148 0.66 -5.12 -4.54
CA GLN A 148 1.87 -5.64 -5.17
C GLN A 148 1.65 -5.96 -6.64
N PHE A 149 2.63 -5.62 -7.46
CA PHE A 149 2.62 -5.80 -8.92
C PHE A 149 3.98 -6.23 -9.45
N GLN A 150 3.99 -6.74 -10.67
CA GLN A 150 5.19 -7.05 -11.45
C GLN A 150 5.06 -6.41 -12.83
N VAL A 151 6.09 -5.71 -13.29
CA VAL A 151 6.07 -5.05 -14.61
C VAL A 151 6.19 -6.09 -15.73
N THR A 152 5.49 -5.87 -16.85
CA THR A 152 5.52 -6.80 -17.99
C THR A 152 6.64 -6.52 -18.99
N GLY A 153 7.33 -5.39 -18.85
CA GLY A 153 8.27 -4.89 -19.86
C GLY A 153 7.62 -4.09 -20.98
N GLU A 154 6.32 -3.77 -20.86
CA GLU A 154 5.58 -3.03 -21.87
C GLU A 154 5.20 -1.63 -21.38
N ARG A 155 4.99 -0.71 -22.33
CA ARG A 155 4.46 0.64 -22.09
C ARG A 155 3.02 0.71 -22.57
N TRP A 156 2.17 1.39 -21.81
CA TRP A 156 0.76 1.51 -22.15
C TRP A 156 0.58 2.21 -23.51
N GLU A 157 -0.24 1.62 -24.38
CA GLU A 157 -0.52 2.12 -25.75
C GLU A 157 0.72 2.34 -26.64
N GLY A 158 1.90 1.82 -26.26
CA GLY A 158 3.15 2.08 -26.97
C GLY A 158 3.62 3.55 -26.87
N ASP A 159 3.07 4.31 -25.94
CA ASP A 159 3.51 5.67 -25.65
C ASP A 159 4.79 5.62 -24.82
N ALA A 160 5.89 6.18 -25.35
CA ALA A 160 7.16 6.25 -24.65
C ALA A 160 7.05 7.03 -23.33
N ASP A 161 6.09 7.95 -23.21
CA ASP A 161 5.81 8.74 -22.01
C ASP A 161 4.62 8.20 -21.19
N GLY A 162 3.97 7.12 -21.64
CA GLY A 162 2.82 6.51 -20.97
C GLY A 162 3.17 5.82 -19.64
N PRO A 163 2.19 5.30 -18.89
CA PRO A 163 2.48 4.47 -17.71
C PRO A 163 3.13 3.13 -18.09
N PHE A 164 3.91 2.57 -17.17
CA PHE A 164 4.39 1.18 -17.29
C PHE A 164 3.24 0.21 -17.20
N VAL A 165 3.27 -0.90 -17.94
CA VAL A 165 2.28 -1.97 -17.81
C VAL A 165 2.75 -2.99 -16.80
N ALA A 166 1.84 -3.44 -15.95
CA ALA A 166 2.10 -4.44 -14.93
C ALA A 166 0.92 -5.41 -14.77
N ALA A 167 1.21 -6.55 -14.16
CA ALA A 167 0.22 -7.47 -13.62
C ALA A 167 0.18 -7.40 -12.09
N LEU A 168 -0.98 -7.69 -11.49
CA LEU A 168 -1.01 -7.91 -10.05
C LEU A 168 -0.17 -9.14 -9.72
N ALA A 169 0.71 -9.00 -8.73
CA ALA A 169 1.56 -10.10 -8.28
C ALA A 169 0.69 -11.27 -7.79
N ASP A 170 1.14 -12.50 -8.05
CA ASP A 170 0.43 -13.73 -7.67
C ASP A 170 0.06 -13.72 -6.18
N ALA A 171 1.00 -13.33 -5.32
CA ALA A 171 0.81 -13.24 -3.88
C ALA A 171 -0.27 -12.21 -3.49
N GLU A 172 -0.39 -11.09 -4.20
CA GLU A 172 -1.44 -10.09 -3.96
C GLU A 172 -2.80 -10.63 -4.39
N ARG A 173 -2.87 -11.32 -5.54
CA ARG A 173 -4.11 -11.96 -5.99
C ARG A 173 -4.57 -13.03 -5.01
N ASP A 174 -3.65 -13.88 -4.55
CA ASP A 174 -3.92 -14.90 -3.54
C ASP A 174 -4.43 -14.28 -2.24
N ARG A 175 -3.74 -13.25 -1.73
CA ARG A 175 -4.16 -12.49 -0.54
C ARG A 175 -5.57 -11.92 -0.69
N LEU A 176 -5.90 -11.32 -1.84
CA LEU A 176 -7.23 -10.76 -2.09
C LEU A 176 -8.31 -11.85 -2.21
N TYR A 177 -8.00 -13.00 -2.81
CA TYR A 177 -8.91 -14.14 -2.81
C TYR A 177 -9.08 -14.75 -1.41
N GLU A 178 -8.07 -14.71 -0.54
CA GLU A 178 -8.23 -15.11 0.87
C GLU A 178 -9.18 -14.18 1.62
N TRP A 179 -9.23 -12.89 1.29
CA TRP A 179 -10.20 -11.98 1.88
C TRP A 179 -11.64 -12.40 1.60
N GLN A 180 -11.93 -12.90 0.40
CA GLN A 180 -13.24 -13.43 0.00
C GLN A 180 -13.62 -14.74 0.70
N ARG A 181 -12.63 -15.50 1.18
CA ARG A 181 -12.85 -16.79 1.84
C ARG A 181 -12.96 -16.67 3.37
N GLY A 182 -12.57 -15.53 3.91
CA GLY A 182 -12.55 -15.26 5.35
C GLY A 182 -13.93 -14.87 5.92
N PRO A 183 -13.99 -14.49 7.22
CA PRO A 183 -15.22 -14.15 7.94
C PRO A 183 -15.79 -12.76 7.57
N GLY A 184 -15.47 -12.24 6.39
CA GLY A 184 -15.73 -10.85 6.00
C GLY A 184 -14.76 -9.83 6.63
N ARG A 185 -14.68 -8.65 6.03
CA ARG A 185 -13.83 -7.55 6.52
C ARG A 185 -14.33 -6.19 6.07
N VAL A 186 -13.89 -5.16 6.77
CA VAL A 186 -14.06 -3.75 6.36
C VAL A 186 -12.69 -3.13 6.13
N THR A 187 -12.42 -2.72 4.89
CA THR A 187 -11.24 -1.95 4.55
C THR A 187 -11.51 -0.47 4.74
N VAL A 188 -10.51 0.25 5.25
CA VAL A 188 -10.60 1.66 5.61
C VAL A 188 -9.34 2.36 5.11
N ASN A 189 -9.46 3.53 4.49
CA ASN A 189 -8.30 4.39 4.24
C ASN A 189 -8.29 5.64 5.15
N SER A 190 -7.25 6.45 5.06
CA SER A 190 -7.16 7.78 5.67
C SER A 190 -7.24 7.80 7.21
N ALA A 191 -7.07 6.65 7.84
CA ALA A 191 -7.17 6.49 9.29
C ALA A 191 -6.07 5.56 9.81
N THR A 192 -5.38 6.00 10.86
CA THR A 192 -4.39 5.14 11.52
C THR A 192 -5.09 3.95 12.22
N ARG A 193 -4.38 2.84 12.37
CA ARG A 193 -4.86 1.67 13.13
C ARG A 193 -5.46 2.04 14.50
N SER A 194 -4.82 2.96 15.21
CA SER A 194 -5.28 3.42 16.53
C SER A 194 -6.59 4.19 16.46
N GLU A 195 -6.77 5.05 15.44
CA GLU A 195 -8.03 5.75 15.19
C GLU A 195 -9.15 4.77 14.84
N VAL A 196 -8.90 3.82 13.93
CA VAL A 196 -9.88 2.78 13.55
C VAL A 196 -10.28 1.95 14.77
N ARG A 197 -9.32 1.45 15.56
CA ARG A 197 -9.61 0.68 16.77
C ARG A 197 -10.40 1.52 17.79
N ALA A 198 -10.04 2.79 17.98
CA ALA A 198 -10.77 3.68 18.88
C ALA A 198 -12.21 3.91 18.42
N THR A 199 -12.44 4.06 17.11
CA THR A 199 -13.79 4.18 16.55
C THR A 199 -14.61 2.91 16.75
N VAL A 200 -14.07 1.73 16.41
CA VAL A 200 -14.77 0.45 16.62
C VAL A 200 -15.19 0.28 18.09
N ASN A 201 -14.27 0.59 19.02
CA ASN A 201 -14.58 0.54 20.45
C ASN A 201 -15.66 1.54 20.85
N ARG A 202 -15.61 2.77 20.31
CA ARG A 202 -16.60 3.82 20.59
C ARG A 202 -17.99 3.45 20.07
N ALA A 203 -18.06 2.80 18.92
CA ALA A 203 -19.30 2.32 18.32
C ALA A 203 -19.86 1.06 19.01
N GLY A 204 -19.14 0.48 19.99
CA GLY A 204 -19.58 -0.69 20.74
C GLY A 204 -19.26 -2.03 20.07
N HIS A 205 -18.46 -2.03 18.99
CA HIS A 205 -18.18 -3.20 18.15
C HIS A 205 -16.85 -3.91 18.48
N ALA A 206 -16.35 -3.74 19.70
CA ALA A 206 -15.06 -4.31 20.11
C ALA A 206 -15.04 -5.85 20.08
N GLN A 207 -16.20 -6.49 20.27
CA GLN A 207 -16.37 -7.94 20.26
C GLN A 207 -16.74 -8.51 18.88
N ASP A 208 -17.08 -7.63 17.92
CA ASP A 208 -17.52 -8.00 16.57
C ASP A 208 -16.35 -8.12 15.59
N ILE A 209 -15.12 -7.90 16.06
CA ILE A 209 -13.92 -7.93 15.23
C ILE A 209 -12.88 -8.86 15.85
N VAL A 210 -12.20 -9.63 15.02
CA VAL A 210 -11.03 -10.42 15.41
C VAL A 210 -9.85 -9.48 15.66
N THR A 211 -9.57 -8.60 14.69
CA THR A 211 -8.46 -7.65 14.79
C THR A 211 -8.60 -6.49 13.81
N VAL A 212 -7.74 -5.50 13.97
CA VAL A 212 -7.47 -4.48 12.94
C VAL A 212 -6.07 -4.74 12.41
N GLU A 213 -6.00 -5.22 11.17
CA GLU A 213 -4.78 -5.44 10.40
C GLU A 213 -4.35 -4.12 9.76
N ARG A 214 -3.03 -3.89 9.73
CA ARG A 214 -2.45 -2.74 9.06
C ARG A 214 -2.14 -3.14 7.62
N LEU A 215 -2.77 -2.48 6.65
CA LEU A 215 -2.48 -2.68 5.23
C LEU A 215 -1.43 -1.67 4.75
N GLY A 216 -1.52 -0.43 5.24
CA GLY A 216 -0.59 0.67 4.97
C GLY A 216 -0.45 1.61 6.18
N LEU A 217 0.02 2.83 5.96
CA LEU A 217 0.12 3.81 7.06
C LEU A 217 -1.25 4.30 7.52
N LEU A 218 -2.16 4.45 6.56
CA LEU A 218 -3.52 4.97 6.74
C LEU A 218 -4.59 3.99 6.26
N GLU A 219 -4.16 2.84 5.72
CA GLU A 219 -5.02 1.78 5.21
C GLU A 219 -5.08 0.65 6.23
N GLN A 220 -6.29 0.27 6.63
CA GLN A 220 -6.55 -0.75 7.63
C GLN A 220 -7.54 -1.77 7.09
N SER A 221 -7.46 -3.00 7.60
CA SER A 221 -8.49 -4.02 7.43
C SER A 221 -9.01 -4.43 8.79
N ILE A 222 -10.28 -4.15 9.04
CA ILE A 222 -11.00 -4.66 10.20
C ILE A 222 -11.49 -6.06 9.84
N VAL A 223 -10.89 -7.08 10.45
CA VAL A 223 -11.30 -8.48 10.25
C VAL A 223 -12.47 -8.76 11.16
N CYS A 224 -13.63 -9.07 10.58
CA CYS A 224 -14.85 -9.37 11.29
C CYS A 224 -14.80 -10.73 11.98
N THR A 225 -15.67 -10.96 12.97
CA THR A 225 -15.99 -12.33 13.41
C THR A 225 -16.98 -12.99 12.43
N GLU A 226 -17.11 -14.32 12.49
CA GLU A 226 -18.00 -15.07 11.59
C GLU A 226 -19.48 -14.62 11.64
N ASP A 227 -19.92 -14.05 12.77
CA ASP A 227 -21.29 -13.60 13.00
C ASP A 227 -21.51 -12.10 12.69
N THR A 228 -20.46 -11.39 12.25
CA THR A 228 -20.51 -9.94 12.02
C THR A 228 -20.72 -9.62 10.54
N ASP A 229 -21.79 -8.89 10.24
CA ASP A 229 -22.08 -8.36 8.90
C ASP A 229 -21.21 -7.12 8.58
N PRO A 230 -20.26 -7.19 7.63
CA PRO A 230 -19.36 -6.06 7.35
C PRO A 230 -20.09 -4.78 6.86
N PRO A 231 -21.09 -4.84 5.97
CA PRO A 231 -21.93 -3.68 5.63
C PRO A 231 -22.61 -3.03 6.86
N GLY A 232 -23.17 -3.83 7.78
CA GLY A 232 -23.74 -3.35 9.03
C GLY A 232 -22.70 -2.67 9.93
N LEU A 233 -21.48 -3.19 9.98
CA LEU A 233 -20.37 -2.55 10.69
C LEU A 233 -20.02 -1.20 10.07
N ILE A 234 -19.93 -1.10 8.74
CA ILE A 234 -19.71 0.18 8.03
C ILE A 234 -20.76 1.21 8.41
N ALA A 235 -22.04 0.84 8.39
CA ALA A 235 -23.14 1.73 8.75
C ALA A 235 -23.00 2.29 10.18
N SER A 236 -22.39 1.52 11.07
CA SER A 236 -22.23 1.87 12.49
C SER A 236 -20.96 2.71 12.76
N ILE A 237 -19.87 2.48 12.03
CA ILE A 237 -18.60 3.21 12.24
C ILE A 237 -18.39 4.39 11.30
N GLY A 238 -19.08 4.41 10.16
CA GLY A 238 -18.84 5.36 9.08
C GLY A 238 -19.11 6.82 9.46
N GLU A 239 -20.06 7.08 10.36
CA GLU A 239 -20.31 8.45 10.84
C GLU A 239 -19.14 9.04 11.67
N TYR A 240 -18.25 8.19 12.18
CA TYR A 240 -17.14 8.58 13.05
C TYR A 240 -15.80 8.66 12.32
N LEU A 241 -15.71 8.18 11.08
CA LEU A 241 -14.48 8.14 10.29
C LEU A 241 -14.68 8.90 8.97
N PRO A 242 -14.00 10.04 8.77
CA PRO A 242 -13.97 10.72 7.48
C PRO A 242 -13.04 9.96 6.52
N ALA A 243 -13.42 8.74 6.15
CA ALA A 243 -12.64 7.77 5.41
C ALA A 243 -13.52 7.07 4.37
N GLU A 244 -12.88 6.54 3.32
CA GLU A 244 -13.52 5.53 2.49
C GLU A 244 -13.58 4.20 3.25
N LEU A 245 -14.74 3.55 3.19
CA LEU A 245 -15.02 2.28 3.85
C LEU A 245 -15.62 1.33 2.82
N ARG A 246 -15.04 0.13 2.67
CA ARG A 246 -15.62 -0.92 1.81
C ARG A 246 -15.69 -2.24 2.55
N ALA A 247 -16.73 -3.01 2.21
CA ALA A 247 -16.96 -4.33 2.77
C ALA A 247 -16.45 -5.40 1.80
N VAL A 248 -15.87 -6.45 2.36
CA VAL A 248 -15.73 -7.76 1.71
C VAL A 248 -16.62 -8.70 2.49
N VAL A 249 -17.52 -9.39 1.79
CA VAL A 249 -18.58 -10.22 2.36
C VAL A 249 -18.28 -11.69 2.11
#